data_AF-A0A7K6MV97-F1
#
_entry.id   AF-A0A7K6MV97-F1
#
_cell.length_a   1.000
_cell.length_b   1.000
_cell.length_c   1.000
_cell.angle_alpha   90.00
_cell.angle_beta   90.00
_cell.angle_gamma   90.00
#
_symmetry.space_group_name_H-M   'P 1'
#
loop_
_entity.id
_entity.type
_entity.pdbx_description
1 polymer ?
#
loop_
_entity_poly.entity_id
_entity_poly.type
_entity_poly.pdbx_seq_one_letter_code
_entity_poly.pdbx_strand_id
1 'polypeptide(L)'
;PDRDECAEGSHNCGGAQGCLNTFGGHLCVPRELCRGPYTRHPRSNGTCVCPGSVPGCAPRPRWLLHRFLAIPQIPDVPTGIFQLQHP
;
A
#
# COMPACT_ATOMS: atom_id res chain seq x y z
N PRO A 1 23.73 1.50 1.64
CA PRO A 1 22.54 0.65 1.88
C PRO A 1 21.39 1.52 2.39
N ASP A 2 20.19 1.28 1.91
CA ASP A 2 18.98 1.92 2.43
C ASP A 2 18.73 1.46 3.88
N ARG A 3 18.24 2.37 4.73
CA ARG A 3 17.99 2.06 6.15
C ARG A 3 16.58 1.49 6.28
N ASP A 4 16.37 0.53 7.17
CA ASP A 4 15.02 0.01 7.45
C ASP A 4 14.48 0.67 8.71
N GLU A 5 13.83 1.83 8.55
CA GLU A 5 13.29 2.59 9.68
C GLU A 5 12.16 1.85 10.39
N CYS A 6 11.53 0.88 9.72
CA CYS A 6 10.51 0.04 10.31
C CYS A 6 11.11 -1.00 11.28
N ALA A 7 12.19 -1.66 10.89
CA ALA A 7 12.89 -2.64 11.73
C ALA A 7 13.61 -1.97 12.90
N GLU A 8 14.14 -0.77 12.70
CA GLU A 8 14.87 -0.01 13.72
C GLU A 8 13.93 0.80 14.64
N GLY A 9 12.65 0.90 14.29
CA GLY A 9 11.67 1.68 15.06
C GLY A 9 11.91 3.20 15.01
N SER A 10 12.71 3.69 14.05
CA SER A 10 12.97 5.13 13.87
C SER A 10 11.91 5.84 13.02
N HIS A 11 10.88 5.11 12.56
CA HIS A 11 9.76 5.68 11.83
C HIS A 11 8.90 6.61 12.70
N ASN A 12 8.20 7.55 12.08
CA ASN A 12 7.29 8.49 12.75
C ASN A 12 5.78 8.17 12.56
N CYS A 13 5.45 6.93 12.19
CA CYS A 13 4.05 6.51 12.03
C CYS A 13 3.25 6.61 13.34
N GLY A 14 2.02 7.11 13.26
CA GLY A 14 1.12 7.20 14.41
C GLY A 14 0.59 5.84 14.87
N GLY A 15 0.01 5.78 16.08
CA GLY A 15 -0.46 4.52 16.68
C GLY A 15 -1.56 3.77 15.90
N ALA A 16 -2.34 4.46 15.06
CA ALA A 16 -3.33 3.84 14.17
C ALA A 16 -2.74 3.40 12.81
N GLN A 17 -1.43 3.57 12.61
CA GLN A 17 -0.71 3.26 11.38
C GLN A 17 0.31 2.14 11.62
N GLY A 18 0.62 1.40 10.55
CA GLY A 18 1.75 0.50 10.45
C GLY A 18 2.83 1.09 9.55
N CYS A 19 4.08 0.69 9.78
CA CYS A 19 5.22 1.08 8.97
C CYS A 19 5.43 0.07 7.83
N LEU A 20 5.64 0.57 6.61
CA LEU A 20 6.07 -0.18 5.45
C LEU A 20 7.40 0.39 4.97
N ASN A 21 8.47 -0.42 5.02
CA ASN A 21 9.78 0.02 4.58
C ASN A 21 9.81 0.15 3.05
N THR A 22 10.42 1.21 2.54
CA THR A 22 10.52 1.52 1.11
C THR A 22 11.94 1.96 0.77
N PHE A 23 12.34 1.83 -0.49
CA PHE A 23 13.65 2.36 -0.86
C PHE A 23 13.69 3.89 -0.68
N GLY A 24 14.61 4.37 0.15
CA GLY A 24 14.76 5.79 0.48
C GLY A 24 13.87 6.27 1.63
N GLY A 25 13.24 5.38 2.40
CA GLY A 25 12.51 5.72 3.63
C GLY A 25 11.32 4.81 3.94
N HIS A 26 10.25 5.35 4.53
CA HIS A 26 9.09 4.55 4.95
C HIS A 26 7.73 5.16 4.59
N LEU A 27 6.72 4.30 4.47
CA LEU A 27 5.31 4.69 4.33
C LEU A 27 4.50 4.28 5.57
N CYS A 28 3.70 5.22 6.08
CA CYS A 28 2.79 4.98 7.19
C CYS A 28 1.38 4.65 6.68
N VAL A 29 1.01 3.37 6.71
CA VAL A 29 -0.28 2.87 6.20
C VAL A 29 -1.27 2.65 7.34
N PRO A 30 -2.58 2.88 7.16
CA PRO A 30 -3.57 2.61 8.21
C PRO A 30 -3.59 1.12 8.60
N ARG A 31 -3.66 0.81 9.91
CA ARG A 31 -3.88 -0.56 10.40
C ARG A 31 -5.28 -1.05 10.05
N GLU A 32 -6.25 -0.16 10.21
CA GLU A 32 -7.64 -0.37 9.78
C GLU A 32 -7.83 0.13 8.34
N LEU A 33 -7.77 -0.80 7.39
CA LEU A 33 -7.92 -0.52 5.96
C LEU A 33 -9.38 -0.33 5.56
N CYS A 34 -10.24 -1.23 6.01
CA CYS A 34 -11.65 -1.19 5.70
C CYS A 34 -12.36 -0.22 6.65
N ARG A 35 -13.05 0.78 6.09
CA ARG A 35 -13.81 1.78 6.86
C ARG A 35 -15.28 1.76 6.48
N GLY A 36 -16.14 2.12 7.42
CA GLY A 36 -17.59 2.17 7.21
C GLY A 36 -18.20 0.76 7.08
N PRO A 37 -19.13 0.52 6.13
CA PRO A 37 -19.84 -0.77 6.03
C PRO A 37 -18.99 -1.89 5.41
N TYR A 38 -17.70 -1.64 5.16
CA TYR A 38 -16.78 -2.61 4.59
C TYR A 38 -16.14 -3.50 5.67
N THR A 39 -16.14 -4.80 5.43
CA THR A 39 -15.48 -5.79 6.29
C THR A 39 -14.27 -6.41 5.58
N ARG A 40 -13.21 -6.78 6.32
CA ARG A 40 -12.05 -7.49 5.76
C ARG A 40 -12.49 -8.81 5.14
N HIS A 41 -11.99 -9.12 3.95
CA HIS A 41 -12.21 -10.41 3.33
C HIS A 41 -11.41 -11.50 4.09
N PRO A 42 -12.04 -12.61 4.52
CA PRO A 42 -11.39 -13.59 5.38
C PRO A 42 -10.21 -14.33 4.71
N ARG A 43 -10.15 -14.34 3.38
CA ARG A 43 -9.14 -15.08 2.60
C ARG A 43 -8.20 -14.19 1.80
N SER A 44 -8.39 -12.87 1.81
CA SER A 44 -7.57 -11.95 1.00
C SER A 44 -7.19 -10.74 1.82
N ASN A 45 -5.91 -10.65 2.17
CA ASN A 45 -5.38 -9.50 2.88
C ASN A 45 -5.49 -8.24 2.00
N GLY A 46 -5.93 -7.13 2.60
CA GLY A 46 -6.13 -5.87 1.87
C GLY A 46 -7.42 -5.80 1.04
N THR A 47 -8.19 -6.89 0.89
CA THR A 47 -9.51 -6.83 0.25
C THR A 47 -10.58 -6.50 1.29
N CYS A 48 -11.39 -5.49 1.00
CA CYS A 48 -12.55 -5.08 1.78
C CYS A 48 -13.82 -5.38 1.00
N VAL A 49 -14.85 -5.88 1.68
CA VAL A 49 -16.11 -6.34 1.09
C VAL A 49 -17.26 -5.54 1.63
N CYS A 50 -18.18 -5.14 0.75
CA CYS A 50 -19.47 -4.58 1.13
C CYS A 50 -20.58 -5.55 0.72
N PRO A 51 -21.16 -6.33 1.66
CA PRO A 51 -22.27 -7.21 1.37
C PRO A 51 -23.54 -6.42 1.04
N GLY A 52 -24.33 -6.87 0.06
CA GLY A 52 -25.60 -6.21 -0.29
C GLY A 52 -26.64 -6.21 0.85
N SER A 53 -26.50 -7.10 1.84
CA SER A 53 -27.33 -7.16 3.04
C SER A 53 -26.98 -6.10 4.09
N VAL A 54 -25.85 -5.40 3.95
CA VAL A 54 -25.41 -4.40 4.93
C VAL A 54 -25.92 -3.02 4.53
N PRO A 55 -26.69 -2.33 5.39
CA PRO A 55 -27.10 -0.96 5.16
C PRO A 55 -25.90 -0.05 4.92
N GLY A 56 -25.98 0.79 3.88
CA GLY A 56 -24.89 1.68 3.49
C GLY A 56 -23.93 1.09 2.44
N CYS A 57 -24.07 -0.18 2.05
CA CYS A 57 -23.31 -0.77 0.94
C CYS A 57 -23.84 -0.41 -0.45
N ALA A 58 -25.13 -0.15 -0.63
CA ALA A 58 -25.64 0.44 -1.88
C ALA A 58 -25.57 1.98 -1.75
N PRO A 59 -25.01 2.73 -2.72
CA PRO A 59 -24.53 2.34 -4.06
C PRO A 59 -23.00 2.10 -4.17
N ARG A 60 -22.33 1.75 -3.07
CA ARG A 60 -20.87 1.62 -3.00
C ARG A 60 -20.37 0.37 -3.75
N PRO A 61 -19.09 0.34 -4.17
CA PRO A 61 -18.53 -0.86 -4.82
C PRO A 61 -18.49 -2.05 -3.87
N ARG A 62 -18.79 -3.23 -4.40
CA ARG A 62 -18.84 -4.48 -3.61
C ARG A 62 -17.48 -4.88 -3.03
N TRP A 63 -16.39 -4.53 -3.70
CA TRP A 63 -15.03 -4.90 -3.32
C TRP A 63 -14.08 -3.71 -3.46
N LEU A 64 -13.24 -3.49 -2.46
CA LEU A 64 -12.10 -2.57 -2.53
C LEU A 64 -10.82 -3.37 -2.29
N LEU A 65 -9.77 -3.07 -3.05
CA LEU A 65 -8.47 -3.70 -2.90
C LEU A 65 -7.43 -2.66 -2.48
N HIS A 66 -6.92 -2.80 -1.27
CA HIS A 66 -5.76 -2.06 -0.79
C HIS A 66 -4.50 -2.89 -1.01
N ARG A 67 -3.68 -2.44 -1.96
CA ARG A 67 -2.37 -3.02 -2.25
C ARG A 67 -1.31 -1.92 -2.16
N PHE A 68 -0.52 -1.96 -1.08
CA PHE A 68 0.63 -1.08 -0.93
C PHE A 68 1.85 -1.78 -1.52
N LEU A 69 2.43 -1.19 -2.55
CA LEU A 69 3.64 -1.69 -3.20
C LEU A 69 4.80 -0.84 -2.71
N ALA A 70 5.75 -1.46 -2.00
CA ALA A 70 7.08 -0.91 -1.82
C ALA A 70 7.92 -1.40 -2.99
N ILE A 71 8.49 -0.50 -3.79
CA ILE A 71 9.43 -0.88 -4.86
C ILE A 71 10.77 -1.16 -4.16
N PRO A 72 11.24 -2.42 -4.10
CA PRO A 72 12.49 -2.72 -3.45
C PRO A 72 13.61 -2.39 -4.43
N GLN A 73 14.29 -1.26 -4.23
CA GLN A 73 15.34 -0.68 -5.08
C GLN A 73 14.97 -0.61 -6.58
N ILE A 74 14.73 0.59 -7.10
CA ILE A 74 14.81 0.77 -8.54
C ILE A 74 16.28 0.50 -8.89
N PRO A 75 16.63 -0.51 -9.72
CA PRO A 75 18.01 -0.66 -10.16
C PRO A 75 18.43 0.67 -10.78
N ASP A 76 19.62 1.15 -10.40
CA ASP A 76 20.21 2.38 -10.92
C ASP A 76 20.09 2.35 -12.45
N VAL A 77 19.12 3.08 -12.99
CA VAL A 77 18.96 3.19 -14.44
C VAL A 77 20.11 4.11 -14.84
N PRO A 78 21.13 3.60 -15.56
CA PRO A 78 22.23 4.45 -15.95
C PRO A 78 21.65 5.60 -16.77
N THR A 79 21.97 6.84 -16.39
CA THR A 79 21.68 8.02 -17.20
C THR A 79 22.43 7.88 -18.53
N GLY A 80 21.80 7.23 -19.52
CA GLY A 80 22.45 6.90 -20.80
C GLY A 80 21.72 5.93 -21.73
N ILE A 81 20.68 5.22 -21.31
CA ILE A 81 19.99 4.23 -22.15
C ILE A 81 18.62 4.73 -22.61
N PHE A 82 18.61 5.83 -23.36
CA PHE A 82 17.51 6.17 -24.27
C PHE A 82 18.13 6.78 -25.54
N GLN A 83 18.76 5.96 -26.38
CA GLN A 83 18.98 6.35 -27.77
C GLN A 83 17.76 5.95 -28.58
N LEU A 84 16.86 6.92 -28.79
CA LEU A 84 15.92 6.85 -29.91
C LEU A 84 16.74 7.03 -31.18
N GLN A 85 17.18 5.93 -31.78
CA GLN A 85 17.71 5.96 -33.13
C GLN A 85 16.52 5.98 -34.09
N HIS A 86 16.23 7.16 -34.64
CA HIS A 86 15.34 7.27 -35.79
C HIS A 86 16.01 6.64 -37.03
N PRO A 87 15.20 6.08 -37.95
CA PRO A 87 15.68 5.45 -39.19
C PRO A 87 16.35 6.46 -40.15
#